data_AF-A0A9P0CZR6-F1
#
_entry.id   AF-A0A9P0CZR6-F1
#
_cell.length_a   1.000
_cell.length_b   1.000
_cell.length_c   1.000
_cell.angle_alpha   90.00
_cell.angle_beta   90.00
_cell.angle_gamma   90.00
#
_symmetry.space_group_name_H-M   'P 1'
#
loop_
_entity.id
_entity.type
_entity.pdbx_description
1 polymer ?
#
loop_
_entity_poly.entity_id
_entity_poly.type
_entity_poly.pdbx_seq_one_letter_code
_entity_poly.pdbx_strand_id
1 'polypeptide(L)'
;MGFLATSPNASWRHNCEEIGNPSCKSARDNSRPRAVAIYLVKCSQQIEHIVELVGEHRDKAEKTVEAIMKEMEAIGMELDVEIRVPRLTTKQSFRINPPVSTPEQYFKISVLIPYLDSFCNSLKEGAFQREARTGLRTTESCNFLEQQ
;
A
#
# COMPACT_ATOMS: atom_id res chain seq x y z
N MET A 1 -32.41 -30.04 38.29
CA MET A 1 -31.37 -29.68 37.30
C MET A 1 -32.03 -29.76 35.93
N GLY A 2 -31.88 -28.81 35.01
CA GLY A 2 -31.17 -27.54 35.07
C GLY A 2 -31.84 -26.47 34.19
N PHE A 3 -31.35 -25.23 34.27
CA PHE A 3 -31.72 -24.12 33.38
C PHE A 3 -30.93 -24.19 32.06
N LEU A 4 -31.49 -23.62 30.98
CA LEU A 4 -30.87 -22.54 30.19
C LEU A 4 -31.87 -21.98 29.15
N ALA A 5 -31.68 -20.73 28.73
CA ALA A 5 -32.68 -19.93 28.01
C ALA A 5 -32.34 -19.68 26.52
N THR A 6 -33.36 -19.25 25.73
CA THR A 6 -33.38 -18.27 24.60
C THR A 6 -34.50 -18.63 23.58
N SER A 7 -35.09 -17.73 22.80
CA SER A 7 -35.32 -16.28 22.96
C SER A 7 -36.50 -15.85 22.05
N PRO A 8 -37.56 -15.16 22.53
CA PRO A 8 -38.79 -14.96 21.75
C PRO A 8 -38.89 -13.57 21.10
N ASN A 9 -38.36 -13.39 19.88
CA ASN A 9 -38.82 -12.29 19.02
C ASN A 9 -38.58 -12.55 17.51
N ALA A 10 -39.39 -13.42 16.91
CA ALA A 10 -39.54 -13.49 15.46
C ALA A 10 -40.64 -12.52 15.02
N SER A 11 -40.27 -11.25 14.84
CA SER A 11 -41.14 -10.18 14.34
C SER A 11 -40.36 -9.26 13.39
N TRP A 12 -41.04 -8.46 12.58
CA TRP A 12 -40.49 -7.54 11.57
C TRP A 12 -39.93 -8.18 10.29
N ARG A 13 -40.64 -9.18 9.74
CA ARG A 13 -40.82 -9.27 8.28
C ARG A 13 -42.31 -9.15 7.96
N HIS A 14 -42.74 -7.94 7.63
CA HIS A 14 -44.06 -7.66 7.07
C HIS A 14 -43.90 -6.85 5.78
N ASN A 15 -44.82 -7.11 4.86
CA ASN A 15 -44.88 -6.59 3.49
C ASN A 15 -44.52 -5.10 3.37
N CYS A 16 -43.64 -4.81 2.40
CA CYS A 16 -43.51 -3.48 1.79
C CYS A 16 -44.09 -3.48 0.37
N GLU A 17 -45.23 -4.14 0.20
CA GLU A 17 -46.11 -3.99 -0.97
C GLU A 17 -47.43 -3.36 -0.50
N GLU A 18 -48.00 -2.52 -1.34
CA GLU A 18 -49.19 -1.69 -1.10
C GLU A 18 -49.05 -0.54 -0.07
N ILE A 19 -48.54 0.60 -0.55
CA ILE A 19 -49.33 1.83 -0.74
C ILE A 19 -48.44 2.83 -1.50
N GLY A 20 -48.97 3.42 -2.57
CA GLY A 20 -48.25 4.37 -3.43
C GLY A 20 -48.01 5.73 -2.78
N ASN A 21 -47.00 5.85 -1.91
CA ASN A 21 -46.52 7.13 -1.40
C ASN A 21 -45.17 7.52 -2.07
N PRO A 22 -45.13 8.53 -2.97
CA PRO A 22 -43.91 8.94 -3.65
C PRO A 22 -42.82 9.49 -2.72
N SER A 23 -43.19 9.95 -1.52
CA SER A 23 -42.29 10.60 -0.56
C SER A 23 -41.21 9.68 0.03
N CYS A 24 -41.38 8.35 -0.08
CA CYS A 24 -40.57 7.37 0.65
C CYS A 24 -39.60 6.57 -0.24
N LYS A 25 -39.38 6.99 -1.49
CA LYS A 25 -38.11 6.65 -2.15
C LYS A 25 -37.03 7.55 -1.54
N SER A 26 -36.42 7.11 -0.44
CA SER A 26 -35.13 7.66 -0.02
C SER A 26 -34.21 7.54 -1.23
N ALA A 27 -33.90 8.65 -1.88
CA ALA A 27 -33.08 8.65 -3.07
C ALA A 27 -31.75 7.99 -2.68
N ARG A 28 -31.52 6.78 -3.18
CA ARG A 28 -30.17 6.21 -3.20
C ARG A 28 -29.41 7.18 -4.10
N ASP A 29 -28.65 8.03 -3.44
CA ASP A 29 -27.99 9.15 -4.08
C ASP A 29 -26.96 8.60 -5.07
N ASN A 30 -27.35 8.50 -6.34
CA ASN A 30 -26.51 8.01 -7.43
C ASN A 30 -25.28 8.92 -7.67
N SER A 31 -25.19 10.05 -6.97
CA SER A 31 -23.99 10.88 -6.84
C SER A 31 -22.89 10.22 -5.98
N ARG A 32 -23.25 9.52 -4.88
CA ARG A 32 -22.29 8.88 -3.95
C ARG A 32 -21.36 7.86 -4.61
N PRO A 33 -21.82 6.91 -5.45
CA PRO A 33 -20.93 5.97 -6.14
C PRO A 33 -19.89 6.67 -7.02
N ARG A 34 -20.29 7.75 -7.71
CA ARG A 34 -19.41 8.56 -8.55
C ARG A 34 -18.35 9.29 -7.73
N ALA A 35 -18.74 9.89 -6.60
CA ALA A 35 -17.79 10.55 -5.70
C ALA A 35 -16.74 9.57 -5.18
N VAL A 36 -17.15 8.39 -4.69
CA VAL A 36 -16.23 7.33 -4.22
C VAL A 36 -15.27 6.90 -5.32
N ALA A 37 -15.78 6.64 -6.54
CA ALA A 37 -14.94 6.29 -7.68
C ALA A 37 -13.88 7.37 -8.02
N ILE A 38 -14.26 8.66 -7.96
CA ILE A 38 -13.33 9.79 -8.18
C ILE A 38 -12.24 9.82 -7.10
N TYR A 39 -12.57 9.59 -5.83
CA TYR A 39 -11.55 9.52 -4.77
C TYR A 39 -10.60 8.34 -4.97
N LEU A 40 -11.12 7.17 -5.38
CA LEU A 40 -10.27 6.01 -5.70
C LEU A 40 -9.30 6.32 -6.85
N VAL A 41 -9.78 6.87 -7.97
CA VAL A 41 -8.90 7.26 -9.11
C VAL A 41 -7.82 8.25 -8.67
N LYS A 42 -8.17 9.25 -7.85
CA LYS A 42 -7.19 10.20 -7.30
C LYS A 42 -6.16 9.51 -6.42
N CYS A 43 -6.57 8.58 -5.56
CA CYS A 43 -5.64 7.80 -4.73
C CYS A 43 -4.68 6.95 -5.58
N SER A 44 -5.13 6.32 -6.68
CA SER A 44 -4.25 5.60 -7.61
C SER A 44 -3.18 6.51 -8.20
N GLN A 45 -3.56 7.69 -8.70
CA GLN A 45 -2.63 8.68 -9.25
C GLN A 45 -1.62 9.19 -8.22
N GLN A 46 -2.04 9.35 -6.95
CA GLN A 46 -1.11 9.72 -5.87
C GLN A 46 -0.14 8.58 -5.54
N ILE A 47 -0.57 7.31 -5.58
CA ILE A 47 0.31 6.15 -5.38
C ILE A 47 1.34 6.05 -6.53
N GLU A 48 0.91 6.27 -7.78
CA GLU A 48 1.79 6.32 -8.95
C GLU A 48 2.87 7.40 -8.80
N HIS A 49 2.48 8.63 -8.45
CA HIS A 49 3.40 9.74 -8.19
C HIS A 49 4.37 9.46 -7.01
N ILE A 50 3.91 8.83 -5.93
CA ILE A 50 4.79 8.41 -4.82
C ILE A 50 5.81 7.37 -5.30
N VAL A 51 5.41 6.41 -6.13
CA VAL A 51 6.30 5.40 -6.70
C VAL A 51 7.36 6.03 -7.62
N GLU A 52 7.00 7.04 -8.41
CA GLU A 52 7.94 7.81 -9.23
C GLU A 52 8.97 8.55 -8.37
N LEU A 53 8.52 9.29 -7.36
CA LEU A 53 9.40 10.00 -6.42
C LEU A 53 10.38 9.05 -5.70
N VAL A 54 9.90 7.88 -5.23
CA VAL A 54 10.76 6.87 -4.61
C VAL A 54 11.76 6.30 -5.62
N GLY A 55 11.38 6.16 -6.89
CA GLY A 55 12.29 5.85 -7.99
C GLY A 55 13.44 6.86 -8.11
N GLU A 56 13.13 8.15 -8.09
CA GLU A 56 14.17 9.20 -8.09
C GLU A 56 15.08 9.12 -6.85
N HIS A 57 14.53 8.83 -5.67
CA HIS A 57 15.31 8.64 -4.45
C HIS A 57 16.25 7.43 -4.54
N ARG A 58 15.83 6.37 -5.24
CA ARG A 58 16.63 5.17 -5.52
C ARG A 58 17.78 5.47 -6.47
N ASP A 59 17.56 6.28 -7.51
CA ASP A 59 18.62 6.71 -8.43
C ASP A 59 19.63 7.66 -7.74
N LYS A 60 19.14 8.47 -6.79
CA LYS A 60 19.96 9.36 -5.95
C LYS A 60 20.55 8.66 -4.70
N ALA A 61 20.36 7.33 -4.55
CA ALA A 61 20.73 6.57 -3.35
C ALA A 61 22.21 6.71 -2.97
N GLU A 62 23.11 6.84 -3.93
CA GLU A 62 24.55 7.02 -3.68
C GLU A 62 24.84 8.25 -2.82
N LYS A 63 24.28 9.41 -3.19
CA LYS A 63 24.43 10.66 -2.44
C LYS A 63 23.80 10.59 -1.05
N THR A 64 22.67 9.88 -0.94
CA THR A 64 22.00 9.66 0.35
C THR A 64 22.87 8.82 1.29
N VAL A 65 23.50 7.76 0.79
CA VAL A 65 24.43 6.95 1.58
C VAL A 65 25.69 7.73 1.93
N GLU A 66 26.27 8.48 1.00
CA GLU A 66 27.45 9.33 1.25
C GLU A 66 27.20 10.34 2.38
N ALA A 67 26.05 11.02 2.37
CA ALA A 67 25.67 11.95 3.42
C ALA A 67 25.52 11.27 4.79
N ILE A 68 24.78 10.16 4.86
CA ILE A 68 24.57 9.39 6.10
C ILE A 68 25.91 8.85 6.63
N MET A 69 26.76 8.32 5.75
CA MET A 69 28.05 7.75 6.11
C MET A 69 28.98 8.80 6.72
N LYS A 70 29.00 10.01 6.15
CA LYS A 70 29.77 11.14 6.71
C LYS A 70 29.28 11.58 8.09
N GLU A 71 27.96 11.56 8.33
CA GLU A 71 27.39 11.82 9.67
C GLU A 71 27.78 10.69 10.65
N MET A 72 27.70 9.43 10.21
CA MET A 72 28.13 8.29 11.02
C MET A 72 29.63 8.32 11.33
N GLU A 73 30.49 8.75 10.40
CA GLU A 73 31.93 8.89 10.62
C GLU A 73 32.23 9.93 11.70
N ALA A 74 31.53 11.06 11.70
CA ALA A 74 31.68 12.08 12.75
C ALA A 74 31.30 11.53 14.14
N ILE A 75 30.18 10.80 14.23
CA ILE A 75 29.74 10.13 15.47
C ILE A 75 30.73 9.01 15.86
N GLY A 76 31.28 8.29 14.89
CA GLY A 76 32.30 7.25 15.10
C GLY A 76 33.58 7.83 15.69
N MET A 77 34.04 9.00 15.22
CA MET A 77 35.19 9.71 15.78
C MET A 77 34.93 10.19 17.22
N GLU A 78 33.71 10.63 17.55
CA GLU A 78 33.34 11.02 18.92
C GLU A 78 33.34 9.83 19.90
N LEU A 79 32.99 8.63 19.41
CA LEU A 79 32.86 7.41 20.20
C LEU A 79 34.09 6.48 20.15
N ASP A 80 35.15 6.83 19.41
CA ASP A 80 36.30 5.97 19.08
C ASP A 80 35.88 4.62 18.42
N VAL A 81 34.90 4.69 17.52
CA VAL A 81 34.33 3.54 16.79
C VAL A 81 34.56 3.70 15.28
N GLU A 82 35.36 2.81 14.70
CA GLU A 82 35.58 2.75 13.25
C GLU A 82 34.43 2.02 12.53
N ILE A 83 33.89 2.65 11.48
CA ILE A 83 32.87 2.01 10.62
C ILE A 83 33.57 1.06 9.65
N ARG A 84 33.22 -0.23 9.73
CA ARG A 84 33.79 -1.28 8.88
C ARG A 84 32.68 -2.07 8.19
N VAL A 85 33.01 -2.68 7.04
CA VAL A 85 32.13 -3.65 6.38
C VAL A 85 31.85 -4.80 7.36
N PRO A 86 30.58 -5.16 7.62
CA PRO A 86 30.25 -6.30 8.48
C PRO A 86 30.89 -7.60 8.00
N ARG A 87 31.23 -8.49 8.93
CA ARG A 87 31.95 -9.75 8.62
C ARG A 87 31.21 -10.58 7.56
N LEU A 88 31.74 -10.58 6.35
CA LEU A 88 31.33 -11.46 5.26
C LEU A 88 31.74 -12.89 5.62
N THR A 89 30.78 -13.83 5.61
CA THR A 89 31.01 -15.25 5.94
C THR A 89 30.70 -16.14 4.75
N THR A 90 31.50 -17.17 4.52
CA THR A 90 31.32 -18.17 3.46
C THR A 90 30.03 -18.99 3.59
N LYS A 91 29.36 -18.95 4.75
CA LYS A 91 28.08 -19.66 4.99
C LYS A 91 27.06 -18.74 5.67
N GLN A 92 26.47 -17.85 4.89
CA GLN A 92 25.30 -17.05 5.29
C GLN A 92 24.09 -17.45 4.45
N SER A 93 22.99 -17.84 5.11
CA SER A 93 21.76 -18.30 4.48
C SER A 93 20.60 -17.29 4.56
N PHE A 94 20.62 -16.39 5.56
CA PHE A 94 19.54 -15.44 5.84
C PHE A 94 19.89 -13.97 5.55
N ARG A 95 21.12 -13.68 5.10
CA ARG A 95 21.57 -12.34 4.74
C ARG A 95 22.31 -12.37 3.42
N ILE A 96 22.19 -11.29 2.65
CA ILE A 96 22.94 -11.12 1.41
C ILE A 96 24.43 -10.93 1.75
N ASN A 97 25.30 -11.55 0.96
CA ASN A 97 26.76 -11.44 1.10
C ASN A 97 27.33 -10.83 -0.19
N PRO A 98 27.28 -9.49 -0.36
CA PRO A 98 27.68 -8.84 -1.60
C PRO A 98 29.21 -8.70 -1.64
N PRO A 99 29.88 -8.90 -2.78
CA PRO A 99 31.32 -8.74 -2.91
C PRO A 99 31.68 -7.25 -2.99
N VAL A 100 31.76 -6.59 -1.83
CA VAL A 100 32.03 -5.16 -1.69
C VAL A 100 33.26 -4.91 -0.82
N SER A 101 34.01 -3.84 -1.14
CA SER A 101 35.20 -3.44 -0.39
C SER A 101 34.94 -2.32 0.62
N THR A 102 33.89 -1.50 0.42
CA THR A 102 33.65 -0.31 1.24
C THR A 102 32.30 -0.38 2.00
N PRO A 103 32.18 0.27 3.18
CA PRO A 103 30.94 0.24 3.97
C PRO A 103 29.75 0.87 3.26
N GLU A 104 29.94 1.95 2.49
CA GLU A 104 28.89 2.65 1.75
C GLU A 104 28.26 1.70 0.72
N GLN A 105 29.10 0.98 -0.04
CA GLN A 105 28.65 -0.03 -1.00
C GLN A 105 27.88 -1.16 -0.29
N TYR A 106 28.37 -1.61 0.88
CA TYR A 106 27.68 -2.62 1.67
C TYR A 106 26.27 -2.18 2.08
N PHE A 107 26.13 -1.02 2.72
CA PHE A 107 24.81 -0.55 3.20
C PHE A 107 23.88 -0.14 2.05
N LYS A 108 24.42 0.43 0.95
CA LYS A 108 23.65 0.72 -0.28
C LYS A 108 22.99 -0.54 -0.85
N ILE A 109 23.75 -1.62 -1.01
CA ILE A 109 23.29 -2.85 -1.68
C ILE A 109 22.52 -3.77 -0.72
N SER A 110 22.89 -3.83 0.56
CA SER A 110 22.27 -4.76 1.53
C SER A 110 21.05 -4.20 2.27
N VAL A 111 20.90 -2.88 2.37
CA VAL A 111 19.82 -2.23 3.13
C VAL A 111 19.01 -1.28 2.26
N LEU A 112 19.64 -0.24 1.70
CA LEU A 112 18.88 0.88 1.10
C LEU A 112 18.14 0.46 -0.17
N ILE A 113 18.83 -0.13 -1.16
CA ILE A 113 18.20 -0.54 -2.42
C ILE A 113 17.12 -1.62 -2.17
N PRO A 114 17.36 -2.71 -1.42
CA PRO A 114 16.32 -3.71 -1.12
C PRO A 114 15.10 -3.13 -0.41
N TYR A 115 15.29 -2.17 0.49
CA TYR A 115 14.18 -1.49 1.18
C TYR A 115 13.34 -0.65 0.22
N LEU A 116 13.97 0.19 -0.61
CA LEU A 116 13.25 1.02 -1.58
C LEU A 116 12.52 0.18 -2.63
N ASP A 117 13.15 -0.91 -3.10
CA ASP A 117 12.51 -1.86 -4.02
C ASP A 117 11.33 -2.59 -3.37
N SER A 118 11.47 -3.04 -2.12
CA SER A 118 10.37 -3.67 -1.36
C SER A 118 9.22 -2.70 -1.08
N PHE A 119 9.52 -1.42 -0.79
CA PHE A 119 8.50 -0.38 -0.59
C PHE A 119 7.74 -0.07 -1.88
N CYS A 120 8.45 0.14 -2.99
CA CYS A 120 7.86 0.30 -4.32
C CYS A 120 6.98 -0.90 -4.72
N ASN A 121 7.44 -2.12 -4.48
CA ASN A 121 6.67 -3.33 -4.77
C ASN A 121 5.42 -3.43 -3.87
N SER A 122 5.53 -3.09 -2.59
CA SER A 122 4.38 -3.06 -1.67
C SER A 122 3.30 -2.06 -2.11
N LEU A 123 3.70 -0.90 -2.62
CA LEU A 123 2.77 0.10 -3.18
C LEU A 123 2.11 -0.37 -4.49
N LYS A 124 2.85 -1.06 -5.37
CA LYS A 124 2.33 -1.59 -6.64
C LYS A 124 1.43 -2.81 -6.45
N GLU A 125 1.82 -3.75 -5.59
CA GLU A 125 1.09 -4.99 -5.33
C GLU A 125 -0.10 -4.81 -4.38
N GLY A 126 -0.15 -3.67 -3.67
CA GLY A 126 -1.25 -3.25 -2.82
C GLY A 126 -2.61 -3.29 -3.52
N ALA A 127 -3.68 -3.45 -2.73
CA ALA A 127 -5.02 -3.83 -3.21
C ALA A 127 -5.63 -2.92 -4.30
N PHE A 128 -5.15 -1.69 -4.45
CA PHE A 128 -5.72 -0.65 -5.31
C PHE A 128 -5.84 -1.05 -6.79
N GLN A 129 -4.81 -1.67 -7.36
CA GLN A 129 -4.82 -2.07 -8.78
C GLN A 129 -5.76 -3.26 -9.05
N ARG A 130 -6.10 -4.02 -8.00
CA ARG A 130 -7.01 -5.17 -8.06
C ARG A 130 -8.47 -4.70 -8.14
N GLU A 131 -8.80 -3.63 -7.40
CA GLU A 131 -10.10 -2.97 -7.45
C GLU A 131 -10.28 -2.08 -8.68
N ALA A 132 -9.24 -1.35 -9.12
CA ALA A 132 -9.34 -0.52 -10.33
C ALA A 132 -9.69 -1.35 -11.60
N ARG A 133 -9.06 -2.53 -11.77
CA ARG A 133 -9.34 -3.44 -12.89
C ARG A 133 -10.71 -4.13 -12.83
N THR A 134 -11.30 -4.26 -11.65
CA THR A 134 -12.63 -4.89 -11.47
C THR A 134 -13.76 -3.87 -11.46
N GLY A 135 -13.54 -2.68 -10.92
CA GLY A 135 -14.46 -1.54 -10.95
C GLY A 135 -14.74 -1.04 -12.38
N LEU A 136 -13.72 -0.92 -13.22
CA LEU A 136 -13.87 -0.52 -14.64
C LEU A 136 -14.82 -1.45 -15.43
N ARG A 137 -14.81 -2.76 -15.13
CA ARG A 137 -15.74 -3.72 -15.74
C ARG A 137 -17.22 -3.46 -15.36
N THR A 138 -17.48 -2.89 -14.19
CA THR A 138 -18.85 -2.55 -13.76
C THR A 138 -19.38 -1.28 -14.45
N THR A 139 -18.50 -0.35 -14.84
CA THR A 139 -18.92 0.84 -15.59
C THR A 139 -19.10 0.59 -17.08
N GLU A 140 -18.26 -0.26 -17.70
CA GLU A 140 -18.42 -0.64 -19.11
C GLU A 140 -19.71 -1.45 -19.35
N SER A 141 -20.10 -2.29 -18.39
CA SER A 141 -21.35 -3.06 -18.47
C SER A 141 -22.62 -2.24 -18.21
N CYS A 142 -22.54 -1.08 -17.55
CA CYS A 142 -23.66 -0.13 -17.50
C CYS A 142 -23.92 0.53 -18.86
N ASN A 143 -22.87 0.97 -19.57
CA ASN A 143 -23.01 1.68 -20.85
C ASN A 143 -23.63 0.81 -21.97
N PHE A 144 -23.55 -0.52 -21.88
CA PHE A 144 -24.15 -1.44 -22.86
C PHE A 144 -25.67 -1.65 -22.66
N LEU A 145 -26.20 -1.35 -21.47
CA LEU A 145 -27.62 -1.52 -21.15
C LEU A 145 -28.47 -0.26 -21.37
N GLU A 146 -27.86 0.87 -21.75
CA GLU A 146 -28.55 2.11 -22.14
C GLU A 146 -28.71 2.25 -23.68
N GLN A 147 -28.44 1.19 -24.46
CA GLN A 147 -28.52 1.17 -25.93
C GLN A 147 -29.39 0.03 -26.52
N GLN A 148 -30.35 -0.51 -25.74
CA GLN A 148 -31.39 -1.45 -26.21
C GLN A 148 -32.78 -1.00 -25.76
#